data_AF-A0A1B8CVS3-F1
#
_entry.id   AF-A0A1B8CVS3-F1
#
_cell.length_a   1.000
_cell.length_b   1.000
_cell.length_c   1.000
_cell.angle_alpha   90.00
_cell.angle_beta   90.00
_cell.angle_gamma   90.00
#
_symmetry.space_group_name_H-M   'P 1'
#
loop_
_entity.id
_entity.type
_entity.pdbx_description
1 polymer ?
#
loop_
_entity_poly.entity_id
_entity_poly.type
_entity_poly.pdbx_seq_one_letter_code
_entity_poly.pdbx_strand_id
1 'polypeptide(L)'
;MAHNTIAVGGLRIGVETEFLLQAKTLEEDQGIPSLKIFAYMVAESHCENVPNWVARMHEEVGVDEAGLDDEGRFTEWVLVDDKSIEPAPYNPNVSLKQWPLELVSPALQFTNGSSFRSEVEFVWRHLQEMTTINTNETCGTHIHLSPYTNNGIWALRDVKAICRSIIYFEFAFEVLLPAHRRQNLWTKSNVYDNDSFPQKTVDACFGLIDGCSLIAEIVQLMNDGDDKYFGWNFLNLLGEGKTTIEFRRPPGVTNEEECLAWVEFTVMFAQSAVLHGNTLTNNMGVAANVQDLEIFMRRVTVSGGEPARLNAIFLGKSGARFPQKVAMAGYTLEEMEKIERIRAGERNRNLMREKMKRA
;
A
#
# COMPACT_ATOMS: atom_id res chain seq x y z
N MET A 1 -16.48 31.12 -7.19
CA MET A 1 -15.58 30.28 -6.37
C MET A 1 -16.40 29.08 -5.93
N ALA A 2 -16.11 27.88 -6.45
CA ALA A 2 -16.76 26.68 -5.93
C ALA A 2 -16.27 26.48 -4.50
N HIS A 3 -17.19 26.33 -3.54
CA HIS A 3 -16.81 26.03 -2.16
C HIS A 3 -16.21 24.63 -2.11
N ASN A 4 -14.96 24.51 -1.67
CA ASN A 4 -14.36 23.20 -1.42
C ASN A 4 -15.20 22.45 -0.39
N THR A 5 -15.49 21.18 -0.66
CA THR A 5 -16.21 20.33 0.30
C THR A 5 -15.20 19.87 1.35
N ILE A 6 -15.54 20.02 2.64
CA ILE A 6 -14.66 19.60 3.73
C ILE A 6 -14.96 18.13 4.04
N ALA A 7 -13.96 17.27 3.90
CA ALA A 7 -14.03 15.91 4.41
C ALA A 7 -13.75 15.93 5.92
N VAL A 8 -14.82 15.79 6.70
CA VAL A 8 -14.81 15.93 8.17
C VAL A 8 -14.45 14.63 8.90
N GLY A 9 -14.47 13.48 8.23
CA GLY A 9 -14.07 12.20 8.80
C GLY A 9 -12.58 11.91 8.55
N GLY A 10 -11.79 11.84 9.60
CA GLY A 10 -10.40 11.37 9.53
C GLY A 10 -10.28 9.92 9.06
N LEU A 11 -9.06 9.49 8.71
CA LEU A 11 -8.74 8.08 8.48
C LEU A 11 -7.74 7.58 9.52
N ARG A 12 -7.75 6.27 9.75
CA ARG A 12 -6.59 5.55 10.25
C ARG A 12 -5.82 5.02 9.05
N ILE A 13 -4.50 5.13 9.12
CA ILE A 13 -3.59 4.66 8.08
C ILE A 13 -2.61 3.63 8.64
N GLY A 14 -2.30 2.63 7.84
CA GLY A 14 -1.12 1.77 8.02
C GLY A 14 -0.21 1.97 6.81
N VAL A 15 1.10 1.97 7.04
CA VAL A 15 2.11 2.17 5.99
C VAL A 15 3.08 1.00 6.06
N GLU A 16 3.24 0.31 4.94
CA GLU A 16 4.21 -0.76 4.76
C GLU A 16 5.20 -0.32 3.68
N THR A 17 6.51 -0.33 3.98
CA THR A 17 7.54 0.11 3.02
C THR A 17 8.62 -0.94 2.92
N GLU A 18 8.83 -1.42 1.70
CA GLU A 18 9.82 -2.44 1.38
C GLU A 18 11.15 -1.78 0.96
N PHE A 19 12.26 -2.28 1.48
CA PHE A 19 13.57 -1.73 1.19
C PHE A 19 14.69 -2.78 1.26
N LEU A 20 15.84 -2.38 0.72
CA LEU A 20 17.12 -3.07 0.81
C LEU A 20 18.04 -2.23 1.70
N LEU A 21 18.04 -2.52 3.01
CA LEU A 21 18.92 -1.83 3.94
C LEU A 21 20.35 -2.35 3.80
N GLN A 22 21.32 -1.47 4.00
CA GLN A 22 22.73 -1.82 4.10
C GLN A 22 23.32 -1.15 5.33
N ALA A 23 24.29 -1.78 5.98
CA ALA A 23 25.10 -1.09 6.98
C ALA A 23 25.84 0.10 6.36
N LYS A 24 26.36 1.04 7.18
CA LYS A 24 27.07 2.21 6.67
C LYS A 24 28.47 1.86 6.19
N THR A 25 29.08 0.82 6.78
CA THR A 25 30.43 0.38 6.44
C THR A 25 30.51 -1.14 6.24
N LEU A 26 31.53 -1.59 5.49
CA LEU A 26 31.79 -3.03 5.28
C LEU A 26 32.16 -3.74 6.58
N GLU A 27 32.86 -3.03 7.48
CA GLU A 27 33.27 -3.58 8.79
C GLU A 27 32.05 -3.84 9.67
N GLU A 28 31.09 -2.90 9.71
CA GLU A 28 29.80 -3.11 10.37
C GLU A 28 29.05 -4.30 9.77
N ASP A 29 28.99 -4.39 8.44
CA ASP A 29 28.20 -5.42 7.75
C ASP A 29 28.77 -6.84 7.93
N GLN A 30 30.10 -7.00 7.88
CA GLN A 30 30.77 -8.29 8.05
C GLN A 30 30.53 -8.92 9.42
N GLY A 31 30.25 -8.11 10.44
CA GLY A 31 29.94 -8.58 11.79
C GLY A 31 28.52 -9.14 11.96
N ILE A 32 27.63 -8.96 10.97
CA ILE A 32 26.20 -9.23 11.14
C ILE A 32 25.83 -10.61 10.55
N PRO A 33 25.47 -11.60 11.39
CA PRO A 33 25.40 -12.99 10.98
C PRO A 33 24.11 -13.33 10.20
N SER A 34 23.03 -12.58 10.38
CA SER A 34 21.72 -12.90 9.79
C SER A 34 20.81 -11.68 9.70
N LEU A 35 19.75 -11.81 8.89
CA LEU A 35 18.75 -10.76 8.67
C LEU A 35 18.04 -10.41 9.97
N LYS A 36 17.75 -11.44 10.77
CA LYS A 36 17.13 -11.29 12.08
C LYS A 36 17.97 -10.45 13.03
N ILE A 37 19.28 -10.72 13.09
CA ILE A 37 20.19 -9.93 13.95
C ILE A 37 20.31 -8.50 13.42
N PHE A 38 20.37 -8.29 12.10
CA PHE A 38 20.35 -6.96 11.50
C PHE A 38 19.11 -6.17 11.92
N ALA A 39 17.91 -6.75 11.74
CA ALA A 39 16.65 -6.12 12.10
C ALA A 39 16.54 -5.84 13.61
N TYR A 40 17.00 -6.78 14.45
CA TYR A 40 17.05 -6.60 15.90
C TYR A 40 17.90 -5.40 16.28
N MET A 41 19.12 -5.27 15.73
CA MET A 41 20.01 -4.14 16.03
C MET A 41 19.40 -2.79 15.64
N VAL A 42 18.70 -2.71 14.50
CA VAL A 42 18.02 -1.49 14.06
C VAL A 42 16.87 -1.13 15.02
N ALA A 43 16.04 -2.13 15.39
CA ALA A 43 14.89 -1.94 16.28
C ALA A 43 15.30 -1.61 17.72
N GLU A 44 16.32 -2.27 18.25
CA GLU A 44 16.89 -2.02 19.58
C GLU A 44 17.42 -0.58 19.66
N SER A 45 18.22 -0.15 18.68
CA SER A 45 18.76 1.20 18.62
C SER A 45 17.68 2.29 18.53
N HIS A 46 16.58 2.02 17.80
CA HIS A 46 15.42 2.91 17.79
C HIS A 46 14.83 3.04 19.20
N CYS A 47 14.59 1.91 19.85
CA CYS A 47 13.97 1.84 21.17
C CYS A 47 14.78 2.47 22.30
N GLU A 48 16.10 2.59 22.16
CA GLU A 48 16.95 3.29 23.14
C GLU A 48 16.76 4.81 23.13
N ASN A 49 16.42 5.38 21.96
CA ASN A 49 16.39 6.83 21.74
C ASN A 49 14.99 7.38 21.45
N VAL A 50 13.98 6.50 21.42
CA VAL A 50 12.61 6.86 21.03
C VAL A 50 11.93 7.78 22.07
N PRO A 51 11.43 8.96 21.67
CA PRO A 51 10.60 9.79 22.53
C PRO A 51 9.26 9.11 22.85
N ASN A 52 8.64 9.47 23.98
CA ASN A 52 7.34 8.88 24.40
C ASN A 52 6.17 9.11 23.42
N TRP A 53 6.30 10.01 22.46
CA TRP A 53 5.27 10.30 21.44
C TRP A 53 5.46 9.50 20.15
N VAL A 54 6.56 8.76 20.01
CA VAL A 54 6.85 7.87 18.89
C VAL A 54 6.67 6.43 19.36
N ALA A 55 6.01 5.59 18.55
CA ALA A 55 5.88 4.18 18.88
C ALA A 55 7.24 3.46 18.88
N ARG A 56 7.36 2.43 19.74
CA ARG A 56 8.53 1.56 19.78
C ARG A 56 8.62 0.71 18.50
N MET A 57 9.76 0.05 18.31
CA MET A 57 10.03 -0.81 17.17
C MET A 57 10.49 -2.20 17.62
N HIS A 58 10.03 -3.26 16.96
CA HIS A 58 10.56 -4.61 17.11
C HIS A 58 10.74 -5.30 15.75
N GLU A 59 11.33 -6.50 15.76
CA GLU A 59 11.49 -7.33 14.56
C GLU A 59 10.68 -8.63 14.67
N GLU A 60 10.10 -9.07 13.55
CA GLU A 60 9.43 -10.37 13.40
C GLU A 60 10.04 -11.19 12.23
N VAL A 61 11.35 -11.13 12.05
CA VAL A 61 12.06 -11.83 10.96
C VAL A 61 12.11 -13.35 11.21
N GLY A 62 11.66 -14.10 10.21
CA GLY A 62 11.69 -15.56 10.23
C GLY A 62 10.68 -16.17 11.20
N VAL A 63 9.65 -15.41 11.59
CA VAL A 63 8.54 -15.89 12.42
C VAL A 63 7.45 -16.45 11.50
N ASP A 64 7.45 -17.78 11.31
CA ASP A 64 6.36 -18.48 10.64
C ASP A 64 5.14 -18.56 11.59
N GLU A 65 4.28 -17.55 11.52
CA GLU A 65 2.96 -17.42 12.16
C GLU A 65 2.86 -17.08 13.66
N ALA A 66 1.86 -16.21 13.94
CA ALA A 66 0.90 -16.29 15.04
C ALA A 66 1.46 -16.51 16.46
N GLY A 67 1.93 -15.44 17.09
CA GLY A 67 2.30 -15.46 18.51
C GLY A 67 1.90 -14.23 19.33
N LEU A 68 1.08 -13.32 18.80
CA LEU A 68 0.57 -12.18 19.59
C LEU A 68 -0.92 -11.97 19.33
N ASP A 69 -1.68 -12.13 20.40
CA ASP A 69 -3.11 -11.88 20.50
C ASP A 69 -3.45 -10.41 20.17
N ASP A 70 -4.66 -10.23 19.65
CA ASP A 70 -5.14 -9.20 18.71
C ASP A 70 -5.22 -7.72 19.20
N GLU A 71 -4.61 -7.33 20.32
CA GLU A 71 -4.76 -5.95 20.86
C GLU A 71 -3.50 -5.06 20.77
N GLY A 72 -2.30 -5.64 20.68
CA GLY A 72 -1.03 -4.88 20.62
C GLY A 72 -0.42 -4.71 19.23
N ARG A 73 -0.96 -5.38 18.20
CA ARG A 73 -0.27 -5.58 16.91
C ARG A 73 -0.18 -4.34 16.01
N PHE A 74 -0.83 -3.25 16.39
CA PHE A 74 -0.87 -2.01 15.60
C PHE A 74 -0.45 -0.79 16.41
N THR A 75 0.30 -1.00 17.50
CA THR A 75 0.78 0.10 18.36
C THR A 75 2.28 0.33 18.24
N GLU A 76 2.99 -0.53 17.51
CA GLU A 76 4.45 -0.51 17.35
C GLU A 76 4.83 -0.60 15.87
N TRP A 77 6.03 -0.11 15.55
CA TRP A 77 6.68 -0.30 14.26
C TRP A 77 7.30 -1.69 14.20
N VAL A 78 7.20 -2.37 13.05
CA VAL A 78 7.70 -3.74 12.92
C VAL A 78 8.58 -3.87 11.70
N LEU A 79 9.77 -4.46 11.87
CA LEU A 79 10.61 -4.93 10.77
C LEU A 79 10.33 -6.40 10.51
N VAL A 80 9.90 -6.73 9.29
CA VAL A 80 9.56 -8.11 8.88
C VAL A 80 10.35 -8.51 7.64
N ASP A 81 10.53 -9.82 7.43
CA ASP A 81 11.04 -10.33 6.16
C ASP A 81 9.90 -10.48 5.14
N ASP A 82 10.08 -9.93 3.93
CA ASP A 82 9.19 -10.15 2.81
C ASP A 82 9.89 -10.96 1.72
N LYS A 83 9.28 -12.09 1.33
CA LYS A 83 9.84 -13.07 0.39
C LYS A 83 9.79 -12.62 -1.07
N SER A 84 9.07 -11.53 -1.36
CA SER A 84 8.98 -10.91 -2.68
C SER A 84 10.09 -9.88 -2.94
N ILE A 85 10.78 -9.41 -1.90
CA ILE A 85 11.92 -8.49 -2.04
C ILE A 85 13.16 -9.29 -2.46
N GLU A 86 13.75 -8.93 -3.60
CA GLU A 86 14.91 -9.62 -4.17
C GLU A 86 16.15 -8.71 -4.15
N PRO A 87 17.13 -8.95 -3.25
CA PRO A 87 18.39 -8.23 -3.29
C PRO A 87 19.23 -8.63 -4.52
N ALA A 88 20.13 -7.74 -4.93
CA ALA A 88 21.15 -8.07 -5.92
C ALA A 88 22.09 -9.17 -5.39
N PRO A 89 22.72 -9.97 -6.28
CA PRO A 89 23.67 -10.99 -5.86
C PRO A 89 24.78 -10.43 -4.95
N TYR A 90 24.91 -11.01 -3.76
CA TYR A 90 25.88 -10.59 -2.77
C TYR A 90 27.29 -11.10 -3.12
N ASN A 91 28.27 -10.20 -3.12
CA ASN A 91 29.68 -10.56 -3.20
C ASN A 91 30.46 -9.90 -2.04
N PRO A 92 30.88 -10.67 -1.02
CA PRO A 92 31.47 -10.14 0.21
C PRO A 92 32.79 -9.38 0.00
N ASN A 93 33.43 -9.53 -1.16
CA ASN A 93 34.70 -8.87 -1.47
C ASN A 93 34.54 -7.49 -2.12
N VAL A 94 33.33 -7.13 -2.59
CA VAL A 94 33.12 -5.93 -3.43
C VAL A 94 31.83 -5.17 -3.14
N SER A 95 30.86 -5.75 -2.43
CA SER A 95 29.59 -5.09 -2.12
C SER A 95 29.14 -5.31 -0.68
N LEU A 96 28.45 -4.29 -0.14
CA LEU A 96 27.69 -4.42 1.10
C LEU A 96 26.52 -5.37 0.89
N LYS A 97 26.21 -6.16 1.91
CA LYS A 97 25.02 -7.00 1.93
C LYS A 97 23.78 -6.12 1.88
N GLN A 98 22.81 -6.55 1.08
CA GLN A 98 21.49 -5.95 1.03
C GLN A 98 20.56 -6.81 1.89
N TRP A 99 20.01 -6.20 2.93
CA TRP A 99 19.12 -6.81 3.89
C TRP A 99 17.67 -6.48 3.48
N PRO A 100 16.95 -7.43 2.84
CA PRO A 100 15.58 -7.21 2.41
C PRO A 100 14.65 -7.20 3.62
N LEU A 101 13.96 -6.08 3.82
CA LEU A 101 13.05 -5.88 4.95
C LEU A 101 11.85 -5.06 4.50
N GLU A 102 10.72 -5.31 5.16
CA GLU A 102 9.56 -4.45 5.13
C GLU A 102 9.40 -3.80 6.51
N LEU A 103 9.17 -2.49 6.53
CA LEU A 103 8.76 -1.74 7.72
C LEU A 103 7.25 -1.59 7.71
N VAL A 104 6.58 -2.07 8.75
CA VAL A 104 5.14 -1.94 8.97
C VAL A 104 4.89 -0.94 10.09
N SER A 105 4.03 0.04 9.84
CA SER A 105 3.69 1.07 10.83
C SER A 105 2.64 0.59 11.84
N PRO A 106 2.55 1.23 13.01
CA PRO A 106 1.33 1.19 13.82
C PRO A 106 0.13 1.78 13.04
N ALA A 107 -1.08 1.62 13.59
CA ALA A 107 -2.27 2.28 13.08
C ALA A 107 -2.21 3.78 13.41
N LEU A 108 -1.77 4.58 12.45
CA LEU A 108 -1.58 6.02 12.58
C LEU A 108 -2.88 6.77 12.31
N GLN A 109 -3.08 7.91 12.99
CA GLN A 109 -4.26 8.75 12.79
C GLN A 109 -3.97 9.85 11.78
N PHE A 110 -4.66 9.84 10.63
CA PHE A 110 -4.63 10.91 9.66
C PHE A 110 -5.77 11.89 9.96
N THR A 111 -5.48 12.87 10.81
CA THR A 111 -6.43 13.91 11.25
C THR A 111 -5.70 15.22 11.50
N ASN A 112 -6.43 16.33 11.57
CA ASN A 112 -5.82 17.59 11.95
C ASN A 112 -5.26 17.55 13.38
N GLY A 113 -3.98 17.88 13.54
CA GLY A 113 -3.30 17.93 14.84
C GLY A 113 -2.75 16.60 15.34
N SER A 114 -2.85 15.50 14.59
CA SER A 114 -2.15 14.26 14.93
C SER A 114 -0.64 14.36 14.63
N SER A 115 0.15 13.56 15.33
CA SER A 115 1.61 13.51 15.22
C SER A 115 2.14 12.57 14.13
N PHE A 116 1.26 11.96 13.32
CA PHE A 116 1.66 10.84 12.47
C PHE A 116 2.79 11.17 11.50
N ARG A 117 2.81 12.39 10.92
CA ARG A 117 3.91 12.80 10.01
C ARG A 117 5.22 12.89 10.76
N SER A 118 5.22 13.54 11.92
CA SER A 118 6.41 13.64 12.77
C SER A 118 6.90 12.27 13.23
N GLU A 119 5.99 11.31 13.44
CA GLU A 119 6.34 9.94 13.80
C GLU A 119 7.00 9.20 12.63
N VAL A 120 6.42 9.28 11.43
CA VAL A 120 7.02 8.76 10.20
C VAL A 120 8.39 9.40 9.97
N GLU A 121 8.50 10.72 10.00
CA GLU A 121 9.76 11.47 9.83
C GLU A 121 10.84 11.04 10.85
N PHE A 122 10.45 10.77 12.09
CA PHE A 122 11.37 10.30 13.12
C PHE A 122 11.93 8.91 12.80
N VAL A 123 11.07 7.96 12.46
CA VAL A 123 11.48 6.57 12.15
C VAL A 123 12.35 6.53 10.90
N TRP A 124 11.99 7.28 9.86
CA TRP A 124 12.79 7.38 8.64
C TRP A 124 14.16 7.99 8.88
N ARG A 125 14.24 9.05 9.70
CA ARG A 125 15.53 9.62 10.10
C ARG A 125 16.40 8.62 10.84
N HIS A 126 15.83 7.89 11.81
CA HIS A 126 16.55 6.83 12.52
C HIS A 126 17.11 5.77 11.56
N LEU A 127 16.28 5.29 10.62
CA LEU A 127 16.72 4.33 9.59
C LEU A 127 17.86 4.89 8.72
N GLN A 128 17.77 6.16 8.31
CA GLN A 128 18.81 6.83 7.53
C GLN A 128 20.10 7.10 8.33
N GLU A 129 20.01 7.30 9.65
CA GLU A 129 21.18 7.44 10.52
C GLU A 129 21.91 6.10 10.67
N MET A 130 21.15 5.02 10.90
CA MET A 130 21.67 3.67 11.13
C MET A 130 22.09 2.94 9.85
N THR A 131 21.46 3.22 8.71
CA THR A 131 21.57 2.40 7.50
C THR A 131 21.60 3.23 6.23
N THR A 132 22.02 2.61 5.12
CA THR A 132 21.74 3.13 3.78
C THR A 132 20.48 2.48 3.26
N ILE A 133 19.46 3.30 2.99
CA ILE A 133 18.17 2.85 2.44
C ILE A 133 18.28 2.81 0.92
N ASN A 134 18.09 1.63 0.33
CA ASN A 134 17.98 1.47 -1.11
C ASN A 134 16.66 0.77 -1.46
N THR A 135 16.24 0.91 -2.72
CA THR A 135 15.09 0.20 -3.28
C THR A 135 15.43 -0.32 -4.68
N ASN A 136 14.64 -1.27 -5.16
CA ASN A 136 14.68 -1.74 -6.54
C ASN A 136 13.25 -2.04 -7.05
N GLU A 137 13.14 -2.65 -8.22
CA GLU A 137 11.85 -2.93 -8.88
C GLU A 137 10.97 -3.94 -8.12
N THR A 138 11.56 -4.72 -7.21
CA THR A 138 10.82 -5.65 -6.33
C THR A 138 10.23 -4.96 -5.11
N CYS A 139 10.74 -3.78 -4.73
CA CYS A 139 10.26 -3.03 -3.59
C CYS A 139 8.98 -2.22 -3.92
N GLY A 140 8.03 -2.23 -2.99
CA GLY A 140 6.79 -1.47 -3.00
C GLY A 140 6.60 -0.59 -1.78
N THR A 141 5.52 0.18 -1.80
CA THR A 141 4.96 0.84 -0.62
C THR A 141 3.47 0.60 -0.60
N HIS A 142 2.95 0.07 0.52
CA HIS A 142 1.55 -0.24 0.70
C HIS A 142 0.93 0.70 1.71
N ILE A 143 -0.26 1.20 1.41
CA ILE A 143 -0.98 2.13 2.28
C ILE A 143 -2.36 1.58 2.56
N HIS A 144 -2.60 1.27 3.82
CA HIS A 144 -3.85 0.76 4.34
C HIS A 144 -4.70 1.92 4.86
N LEU A 145 -6.00 1.91 4.53
CA LEU A 145 -6.95 2.93 4.94
C LEU A 145 -8.14 2.29 5.66
N SER A 146 -8.48 2.80 6.84
CA SER A 146 -9.78 2.57 7.45
C SER A 146 -10.39 3.88 7.94
N PRO A 147 -11.72 4.00 8.03
CA PRO A 147 -12.34 5.18 8.60
C PRO A 147 -11.92 5.35 10.06
N TYR A 148 -11.71 6.59 10.47
CA TYR A 148 -11.52 6.87 11.89
C TYR A 148 -12.83 6.66 12.67
N THR A 149 -13.98 6.92 12.02
CA THR A 149 -15.32 6.73 12.57
C THR A 149 -15.78 5.27 12.49
N ASN A 150 -16.89 4.95 13.18
CA ASN A 150 -17.58 3.66 13.05
C ASN A 150 -16.65 2.44 13.32
N ASN A 151 -15.76 2.58 14.30
CA ASN A 151 -14.77 1.57 14.68
C ASN A 151 -13.91 1.05 13.50
N GLY A 152 -13.72 1.83 12.43
CA GLY A 152 -12.97 1.38 11.24
C GLY A 152 -13.78 0.69 10.17
N ILE A 153 -15.09 0.59 10.33
CA ILE A 153 -15.93 -0.13 9.40
C ILE A 153 -16.39 0.82 8.30
N TRP A 154 -15.99 0.51 7.07
CA TRP A 154 -16.44 1.19 5.86
C TRP A 154 -17.94 0.98 5.63
N ALA A 155 -18.65 2.03 5.23
CA ALA A 155 -20.02 1.89 4.73
C ALA A 155 -19.99 1.38 3.28
N LEU A 156 -20.93 0.50 2.91
CA LEU A 156 -21.03 -0.04 1.54
C LEU A 156 -21.03 1.05 0.46
N ARG A 157 -21.78 2.14 0.70
CA ARG A 157 -21.86 3.30 -0.20
C ARG A 157 -20.48 3.91 -0.47
N ASP A 158 -19.65 3.99 0.55
CA ASP A 158 -18.33 4.62 0.49
C ASP A 158 -17.34 3.71 -0.24
N VAL A 159 -17.40 2.39 0.02
CA VAL A 159 -16.63 1.39 -0.74
C VAL A 159 -16.99 1.43 -2.23
N LYS A 160 -18.29 1.45 -2.59
CA LYS A 160 -18.72 1.59 -3.99
C LYS A 160 -18.16 2.84 -4.64
N ALA A 161 -18.20 3.98 -3.93
CA ALA A 161 -17.70 5.24 -4.44
C ALA A 161 -16.18 5.18 -4.73
N ILE A 162 -15.41 4.55 -3.84
CA ILE A 162 -13.98 4.26 -4.03
C ILE A 162 -13.76 3.38 -5.26
N CYS A 163 -14.47 2.27 -5.39
CA CYS A 163 -14.36 1.37 -6.55
C CYS A 163 -14.66 2.09 -7.87
N ARG A 164 -15.72 2.91 -7.92
CA ARG A 164 -16.04 3.72 -9.11
C ARG A 164 -14.91 4.67 -9.47
N SER A 165 -14.36 5.39 -8.50
CA SER A 165 -13.23 6.28 -8.74
C SER A 165 -11.98 5.55 -9.23
N ILE A 166 -11.70 4.35 -8.71
CA ILE A 166 -10.56 3.53 -9.16
C ILE A 166 -10.72 3.20 -10.64
N ILE A 167 -11.89 2.67 -11.04
CA ILE A 167 -12.15 2.33 -12.44
C ILE A 167 -12.09 3.56 -13.35
N TYR A 168 -12.64 4.69 -12.89
CA TYR A 168 -12.67 5.93 -13.66
C TYR A 168 -11.26 6.50 -13.93
N PHE A 169 -10.39 6.49 -12.92
CA PHE A 169 -9.06 7.11 -12.98
C PHE A 169 -7.91 6.14 -13.28
N GLU A 170 -8.19 4.89 -13.64
CA GLU A 170 -7.17 3.86 -13.91
C GLU A 170 -6.10 4.32 -14.91
N PHE A 171 -6.51 5.02 -15.97
CA PHE A 171 -5.61 5.54 -16.99
C PHE A 171 -4.69 6.66 -16.48
N ALA A 172 -5.17 7.45 -15.53
CA ALA A 172 -4.37 8.47 -14.88
C ALA A 172 -3.34 7.83 -13.93
N PHE A 173 -3.74 6.80 -13.17
CA PHE A 173 -2.82 6.04 -12.31
C PHE A 173 -1.65 5.46 -13.11
N GLU A 174 -1.90 4.89 -14.29
CA GLU A 174 -0.83 4.38 -15.16
C GLU A 174 0.22 5.43 -15.50
N VAL A 175 -0.17 6.70 -15.69
CA VAL A 175 0.79 7.78 -15.93
C VAL A 175 1.62 8.07 -14.67
N LEU A 176 0.99 8.04 -13.49
CA LEU A 176 1.63 8.37 -12.22
C LEU A 176 2.67 7.35 -11.77
N LEU A 177 2.55 6.09 -12.18
CA LEU A 177 3.42 5.01 -11.74
C LEU A 177 4.71 4.90 -12.58
N PRO A 178 5.84 4.50 -11.98
CA PRO A 178 7.02 4.15 -12.76
C PRO A 178 6.78 2.89 -13.59
N ALA A 179 7.57 2.70 -14.65
CA ALA A 179 7.33 1.65 -15.64
C ALA A 179 7.29 0.23 -15.03
N HIS A 180 8.17 -0.08 -14.07
CA HIS A 180 8.25 -1.40 -13.43
C HIS A 180 7.07 -1.72 -12.48
N ARG A 181 6.26 -0.73 -12.09
CA ARG A 181 5.00 -0.91 -11.34
C ARG A 181 3.77 -1.02 -12.24
N ARG A 182 3.95 -0.90 -13.56
CA ARG A 182 2.93 -1.19 -14.57
C ARG A 182 3.05 -2.65 -14.96
N GLN A 183 1.93 -3.34 -15.20
CA GLN A 183 1.94 -4.75 -15.62
C GLN A 183 2.72 -5.68 -14.67
N ASN A 184 2.69 -5.40 -13.38
CA ASN A 184 3.41 -6.17 -12.37
C ASN A 184 2.43 -7.12 -11.64
N LEU A 185 2.78 -8.41 -11.56
CA LEU A 185 1.95 -9.45 -10.95
C LEU A 185 1.60 -9.20 -9.48
N TRP A 186 2.40 -8.41 -8.77
CA TRP A 186 2.20 -8.08 -7.36
C TRP A 186 1.33 -6.83 -7.15
N THR A 187 1.00 -6.11 -8.24
CA THR A 187 0.22 -4.85 -8.24
C THR A 187 -0.66 -4.68 -9.48
N LYS A 188 -1.43 -5.72 -9.78
CA LYS A 188 -2.31 -5.83 -10.94
C LYS A 188 -3.33 -4.70 -11.05
N SER A 189 -3.72 -4.33 -12.27
CA SER A 189 -4.81 -3.40 -12.51
C SER A 189 -6.14 -3.97 -12.04
N ASN A 190 -6.90 -3.23 -11.23
CA ASN A 190 -8.26 -3.64 -10.82
C ASN A 190 -9.26 -3.72 -11.99
N VAL A 191 -8.92 -3.22 -13.17
CA VAL A 191 -9.79 -3.21 -14.36
C VAL A 191 -9.28 -4.20 -15.41
N TYR A 192 -8.00 -4.16 -15.73
CA TYR A 192 -7.46 -4.85 -16.91
C TYR A 192 -6.96 -6.27 -16.62
N ASP A 193 -6.57 -6.53 -15.38
CA ASP A 193 -6.16 -7.85 -14.91
C ASP A 193 -7.27 -8.61 -14.20
N ASN A 194 -8.41 -7.96 -14.01
CA ASN A 194 -9.60 -8.53 -13.38
C ASN A 194 -10.53 -9.02 -14.47
N ASP A 195 -10.90 -10.30 -14.46
CA ASP A 195 -11.70 -10.91 -15.53
C ASP A 195 -13.18 -10.46 -15.53
N SER A 196 -13.63 -9.76 -14.49
CA SER A 196 -15.01 -9.22 -14.41
C SER A 196 -15.22 -7.94 -15.21
N PHE A 197 -14.17 -7.19 -15.53
CA PHE A 197 -14.24 -5.89 -16.21
C PHE A 197 -13.76 -5.80 -17.68
N PRO A 198 -13.07 -6.76 -18.32
CA PRO A 198 -12.51 -6.54 -19.64
C PRO A 198 -13.60 -6.24 -20.67
N GLN A 199 -13.30 -5.33 -21.60
CA GLN A 199 -14.19 -4.90 -22.69
C GLN A 199 -15.48 -4.21 -22.27
N LYS A 200 -15.66 -3.88 -20.98
CA LYS A 200 -16.81 -3.12 -20.49
C LYS A 200 -16.52 -1.62 -20.58
N THR A 201 -17.57 -0.83 -20.83
CA THR A 201 -17.52 0.62 -20.66
C THR A 201 -17.45 0.94 -19.17
N VAL A 202 -16.97 2.13 -18.82
CA VAL A 202 -16.93 2.60 -17.43
C VAL A 202 -18.31 2.53 -16.78
N ASP A 203 -19.37 2.93 -17.48
CA ASP A 203 -20.74 2.88 -16.95
C ASP A 203 -21.23 1.45 -16.72
N ALA A 204 -20.83 0.49 -17.57
CA ALA A 204 -21.14 -0.92 -17.35
C ALA A 204 -20.39 -1.47 -16.12
N CYS A 205 -19.15 -1.08 -15.91
CA CYS A 205 -18.40 -1.41 -14.69
C CYS A 205 -19.07 -0.80 -13.44
N PHE A 206 -19.55 0.45 -13.53
CA PHE A 206 -20.30 1.08 -12.45
C PHE A 206 -21.60 0.33 -12.15
N GLY A 207 -22.32 -0.14 -13.18
CA GLY A 207 -23.51 -0.97 -13.00
C GLY A 207 -23.24 -2.26 -12.23
N LEU A 208 -22.08 -2.91 -12.44
CA LEU A 208 -21.67 -4.08 -11.65
C LEU A 208 -21.42 -3.72 -10.18
N ILE A 209 -20.67 -2.64 -9.92
CA ILE A 209 -20.39 -2.16 -8.56
C ILE A 209 -21.69 -1.76 -7.84
N ASP A 210 -22.56 -1.02 -8.54
CA ASP A 210 -23.83 -0.53 -8.00
C ASP A 210 -24.79 -1.70 -7.71
N GLY A 211 -24.68 -2.80 -8.44
CA GLY A 211 -25.43 -4.04 -8.22
C GLY A 211 -25.07 -4.83 -6.96
N CYS A 212 -23.86 -4.66 -6.41
CA CYS A 212 -23.45 -5.34 -5.17
C CYS A 212 -24.27 -4.83 -3.98
N SER A 213 -24.90 -5.72 -3.22
CA SER A 213 -25.68 -5.42 -2.01
C SER A 213 -24.87 -5.58 -0.72
N LEU A 214 -23.70 -6.23 -0.78
CA LEU A 214 -22.82 -6.47 0.36
C LEU A 214 -21.37 -6.08 0.04
N ILE A 215 -20.60 -5.71 1.08
CA ILE A 215 -19.16 -5.42 0.92
C ILE A 215 -18.43 -6.65 0.38
N ALA A 216 -18.81 -7.85 0.84
CA ALA A 216 -18.19 -9.09 0.39
C ALA A 216 -18.31 -9.33 -1.12
N GLU A 217 -19.42 -8.92 -1.74
CA GLU A 217 -19.61 -9.01 -3.19
C GLU A 217 -18.69 -8.01 -3.93
N ILE A 218 -18.47 -6.82 -3.36
CA ILE A 218 -17.50 -5.86 -3.91
C ILE A 218 -16.08 -6.41 -3.82
N VAL A 219 -15.71 -7.03 -2.69
CA VAL A 219 -14.39 -7.63 -2.52
C VAL A 219 -14.17 -8.68 -3.60
N GLN A 220 -15.09 -9.63 -3.77
CA GLN A 220 -15.01 -10.65 -4.81
C GLN A 220 -14.92 -10.04 -6.21
N LEU A 221 -15.69 -8.99 -6.48
CA LEU A 221 -15.69 -8.29 -7.76
C LEU A 221 -14.37 -7.56 -8.03
N MET A 222 -13.79 -6.85 -7.05
CA MET A 222 -12.62 -5.98 -7.24
C MET A 222 -11.27 -6.71 -7.13
N ASN A 223 -11.24 -7.85 -6.42
CA ASN A 223 -10.06 -8.69 -6.21
C ASN A 223 -10.09 -10.01 -6.98
N ASP A 224 -11.04 -10.20 -7.90
CA ASP A 224 -11.20 -11.43 -8.70
C ASP A 224 -11.15 -12.70 -7.82
N GLY A 225 -12.02 -12.73 -6.81
CA GLY A 225 -12.00 -13.75 -5.76
C GLY A 225 -11.09 -13.40 -4.60
N ASP A 226 -10.04 -14.21 -4.36
CA ASP A 226 -9.13 -14.13 -3.22
C ASP A 226 -7.72 -13.61 -3.59
N ASP A 227 -7.56 -12.99 -4.75
CA ASP A 227 -6.28 -12.47 -5.21
C ASP A 227 -5.97 -11.10 -4.57
N LYS A 228 -5.02 -11.07 -3.63
CA LYS A 228 -4.61 -9.85 -2.92
C LYS A 228 -3.73 -8.91 -3.74
N TYR A 229 -3.22 -9.35 -4.90
CA TYR A 229 -2.18 -8.64 -5.63
C TYR A 229 -2.70 -7.60 -6.60
N PHE A 230 -3.97 -7.20 -6.47
CA PHE A 230 -4.50 -6.03 -7.16
C PHE A 230 -4.00 -4.73 -6.52
N GLY A 231 -3.82 -3.71 -7.36
CA GLY A 231 -3.29 -2.41 -6.97
C GLY A 231 -4.12 -1.73 -5.89
N TRP A 232 -5.44 -1.92 -5.90
CA TRP A 232 -6.32 -1.68 -4.77
C TRP A 232 -6.85 -3.01 -4.25
N ASN A 233 -6.42 -3.40 -3.07
CA ASN A 233 -6.80 -4.64 -2.43
C ASN A 233 -7.88 -4.40 -1.36
N PHE A 234 -9.00 -5.11 -1.47
CA PHE A 234 -10.15 -5.02 -0.58
C PHE A 234 -10.32 -6.25 0.32
N LEU A 235 -9.47 -7.28 0.20
CA LEU A 235 -9.65 -8.53 0.96
C LEU A 235 -9.65 -8.34 2.47
N ASN A 236 -8.90 -7.36 2.96
CA ASN A 236 -8.87 -7.01 4.38
C ASN A 236 -10.29 -6.62 4.89
N LEU A 237 -11.19 -6.12 4.05
CA LEU A 237 -12.59 -5.83 4.44
C LEU A 237 -13.39 -7.07 4.87
N LEU A 238 -12.94 -8.28 4.53
CA LEU A 238 -13.57 -9.53 4.99
C LEU A 238 -13.04 -9.99 6.34
N GLY A 239 -11.95 -9.42 6.83
CA GLY A 239 -11.30 -9.82 8.06
C GLY A 239 -12.00 -9.27 9.30
N GLU A 240 -12.06 -10.09 10.36
CA GLU A 240 -12.36 -9.62 11.70
C GLU A 240 -11.17 -8.77 12.19
N GLY A 241 -11.43 -7.52 12.60
CA GLY A 241 -10.42 -6.61 13.17
C GLY A 241 -9.61 -5.76 12.17
N LYS A 242 -9.40 -6.21 10.92
CA LYS A 242 -8.60 -5.48 9.91
C LYS A 242 -9.42 -4.92 8.74
N THR A 243 -10.31 -3.97 8.97
CA THR A 243 -11.22 -3.44 7.93
C THR A 243 -10.59 -2.36 7.04
N THR A 244 -9.46 -2.67 6.41
CA THR A 244 -8.72 -1.70 5.57
C THR A 244 -8.94 -1.91 4.08
N ILE A 245 -8.92 -0.82 3.31
CA ILE A 245 -8.66 -0.83 1.87
C ILE A 245 -7.17 -0.53 1.69
N GLU A 246 -6.48 -1.29 0.85
CA GLU A 246 -5.03 -1.20 0.71
C GLU A 246 -4.66 -0.76 -0.71
N PHE A 247 -3.78 0.24 -0.84
CA PHE A 247 -3.18 0.66 -2.10
C PHE A 247 -1.75 0.15 -2.21
N ARG A 248 -1.50 -0.72 -3.21
CA ARG A 248 -0.25 -1.47 -3.39
C ARG A 248 0.63 -0.97 -4.53
N ARG A 249 0.12 -0.09 -5.39
CA ARG A 249 0.83 0.34 -6.62
C ARG A 249 2.07 1.22 -6.42
N PRO A 250 2.23 2.03 -5.35
CA PRO A 250 3.42 2.86 -5.17
C PRO A 250 4.72 2.04 -5.29
N PRO A 251 5.79 2.62 -5.87
CA PRO A 251 7.11 1.99 -5.86
C PRO A 251 7.72 2.04 -4.45
N GLY A 252 8.79 1.27 -4.23
CA GLY A 252 9.65 1.48 -3.06
C GLY A 252 10.17 2.92 -2.99
N VAL A 253 10.20 3.47 -1.77
CA VAL A 253 10.62 4.84 -1.47
C VAL A 253 11.89 4.84 -0.61
N THR A 254 12.69 5.90 -0.70
CA THR A 254 13.99 5.99 -0.01
C THR A 254 14.06 7.05 1.08
N ASN A 255 13.01 7.86 1.21
CA ASN A 255 12.90 8.91 2.21
C ASN A 255 11.44 9.12 2.64
N GLU A 256 11.29 9.83 3.75
CA GLU A 256 10.02 10.18 4.37
C GLU A 256 9.16 11.09 3.49
N GLU A 257 9.75 11.98 2.68
CA GLU A 257 8.99 12.88 1.82
C GLU A 257 8.24 12.11 0.73
N GLU A 258 8.91 11.15 0.08
CA GLU A 258 8.33 10.23 -0.90
C GLU A 258 7.25 9.35 -0.27
N CYS A 259 7.53 8.78 0.90
CA CYS A 259 6.57 7.97 1.66
C CYS A 259 5.29 8.77 1.97
N LEU A 260 5.46 9.96 2.58
CA LEU A 260 4.35 10.84 2.93
C LEU A 260 3.60 11.35 1.70
N ALA A 261 4.27 11.57 0.56
CA ALA A 261 3.58 11.96 -0.67
C ALA A 261 2.59 10.88 -1.13
N TRP A 262 2.96 9.60 -1.07
CA TRP A 262 2.05 8.50 -1.41
C TRP A 262 0.95 8.32 -0.36
N VAL A 263 1.24 8.54 0.93
CA VAL A 263 0.21 8.57 1.98
C VAL A 263 -0.83 9.66 1.69
N GLU A 264 -0.40 10.90 1.44
CA GLU A 264 -1.30 12.00 1.08
C GLU A 264 -2.13 11.65 -0.15
N PHE A 265 -1.50 11.11 -1.19
CA PHE A 265 -2.18 10.73 -2.41
C PHE A 265 -3.31 9.74 -2.14
N THR A 266 -3.01 8.68 -1.41
CA THR A 266 -3.95 7.59 -1.14
C THR A 266 -5.12 8.08 -0.29
N VAL A 267 -4.84 8.85 0.76
CA VAL A 267 -5.86 9.43 1.64
C VAL A 267 -6.74 10.44 0.89
N MET A 268 -6.13 11.38 0.17
CA MET A 268 -6.87 12.40 -0.58
C MET A 268 -7.72 11.80 -1.69
N PHE A 269 -7.23 10.76 -2.36
CA PHE A 269 -7.97 10.03 -3.37
C PHE A 269 -9.20 9.35 -2.76
N ALA A 270 -9.01 8.58 -1.69
CA ALA A 270 -10.12 7.87 -1.03
C ALA A 270 -11.18 8.85 -0.50
N GLN A 271 -10.79 9.93 0.16
CA GLN A 271 -11.72 10.94 0.66
C GLN A 271 -12.49 11.64 -0.47
N SER A 272 -11.81 11.95 -1.58
CA SER A 272 -12.46 12.52 -2.77
C SER A 272 -13.42 11.52 -3.41
N ALA A 273 -13.06 10.24 -3.44
CA ALA A 273 -13.91 9.16 -3.91
C ALA A 273 -15.16 8.98 -3.04
N VAL A 274 -15.04 8.98 -1.72
CA VAL A 274 -16.19 8.90 -0.81
C VAL A 274 -17.18 10.03 -1.06
N LEU A 275 -16.69 11.26 -1.27
CA LEU A 275 -17.55 12.44 -1.46
C LEU A 275 -18.14 12.57 -2.87
N HIS A 276 -17.41 12.14 -3.90
CA HIS A 276 -17.74 12.47 -5.29
C HIS A 276 -17.78 11.27 -6.24
N GLY A 277 -17.29 10.11 -5.85
CA GLY A 277 -17.19 8.91 -6.69
C GLY A 277 -18.54 8.42 -7.23
N ASN A 278 -19.61 8.53 -6.43
CA ASN A 278 -20.96 8.17 -6.86
C ASN A 278 -21.57 9.13 -7.90
N THR A 279 -20.97 10.31 -8.10
CA THR A 279 -21.40 11.29 -9.12
C THR A 279 -20.58 11.22 -10.41
N LEU A 280 -19.56 10.35 -10.46
CA LEU A 280 -18.77 10.14 -11.68
C LEU A 280 -19.63 9.49 -12.75
N THR A 281 -19.49 10.00 -13.98
CA THR A 281 -20.13 9.49 -15.20
C THR A 281 -19.14 9.60 -16.35
N ASN A 282 -19.12 8.63 -17.28
CA ASN A 282 -18.27 8.73 -18.48
C ASN A 282 -19.10 8.85 -19.77
N ASN A 283 -20.00 9.83 -19.80
CA ASN A 283 -20.94 10.03 -20.91
C ASN A 283 -20.26 10.29 -22.27
N MET A 284 -18.99 10.73 -22.27
CA MET A 284 -18.24 11.01 -23.49
C MET A 284 -17.34 9.85 -23.94
N GLY A 285 -17.22 8.78 -23.15
CA GLY A 285 -16.33 7.65 -23.44
C GLY A 285 -14.83 8.02 -23.46
N VAL A 286 -14.46 9.17 -22.88
CA VAL A 286 -13.08 9.64 -22.84
C VAL A 286 -12.44 9.15 -21.54
N ALA A 287 -11.20 8.65 -21.63
CA ALA A 287 -10.46 8.24 -20.45
C ALA A 287 -10.10 9.46 -19.59
N ALA A 288 -10.33 9.37 -18.28
CA ALA A 288 -9.91 10.39 -17.35
C ALA A 288 -8.37 10.49 -17.34
N ASN A 289 -7.87 11.71 -17.40
CA ASN A 289 -6.43 11.97 -17.45
C ASN A 289 -5.89 12.43 -16.08
N VAL A 290 -4.58 12.64 -16.00
CA VAL A 290 -3.89 13.12 -14.80
C VAL A 290 -4.43 14.45 -14.29
N GLN A 291 -4.82 15.37 -15.18
CA GLN A 291 -5.39 16.67 -14.79
C GLN A 291 -6.79 16.49 -14.16
N ASP A 292 -7.61 15.60 -14.72
CA ASP A 292 -8.93 15.29 -14.17
C ASP A 292 -8.80 14.70 -12.76
N LEU A 293 -7.85 13.78 -12.56
CA LEU A 293 -7.54 13.19 -11.25
C LEU A 293 -7.03 14.23 -10.25
N GLU A 294 -6.13 15.11 -10.67
CA GLU A 294 -5.61 16.17 -9.80
C GLU A 294 -6.73 17.13 -9.37
N ILE A 295 -7.57 17.57 -10.32
CA ILE A 295 -8.73 18.41 -10.03
C ILE A 295 -9.69 17.69 -9.09
N PHE A 296 -9.94 16.40 -9.33
CA PHE A 296 -10.81 15.58 -8.49
C PHE A 296 -10.33 15.54 -7.03
N MET A 297 -9.03 15.31 -6.82
CA MET A 297 -8.42 15.24 -5.49
C MET A 297 -8.35 16.61 -4.79
N ARG A 298 -8.14 17.69 -5.54
CA ARG A 298 -8.01 19.05 -4.98
C ARG A 298 -9.35 19.73 -4.68
N ARG A 299 -10.49 19.18 -5.13
CA ARG A 299 -11.84 19.69 -4.80
C ARG A 299 -12.22 19.49 -3.33
N VAL A 300 -11.56 18.55 -2.66
CA VAL A 300 -11.84 18.18 -1.29
C VAL A 300 -10.74 18.71 -0.38
N THR A 301 -11.15 19.38 0.70
CA THR A 301 -10.25 19.70 1.81
C THR A 301 -10.32 18.56 2.81
N VAL A 302 -9.23 17.80 2.94
CA VAL A 302 -9.12 16.70 3.90
C VAL A 302 -8.55 17.21 5.22
N SER A 303 -9.25 16.92 6.32
CA SER A 303 -8.79 17.27 7.67
C SER A 303 -7.41 16.68 7.95
N GLY A 304 -6.44 17.55 8.25
CA GLY A 304 -5.06 17.18 8.51
C GLY A 304 -4.23 16.90 7.26
N GLY A 305 -4.78 16.96 6.05
CA GLY A 305 -4.04 16.71 4.81
C GLY A 305 -3.08 17.84 4.42
N GLU A 306 -2.04 17.49 3.66
CA GLU A 306 -1.04 18.41 3.11
C GLU A 306 -1.02 18.33 1.57
N PRO A 307 -1.99 18.96 0.87
CA PRO A 307 -2.14 18.85 -0.59
C PRO A 307 -0.93 19.29 -1.42
N ALA A 308 0.02 20.00 -0.82
CA ALA A 308 1.27 20.39 -1.46
C ALA A 308 2.17 19.18 -1.75
N ARG A 309 2.13 18.11 -0.94
CA ARG A 309 2.96 16.90 -1.16
C ARG A 309 2.54 16.13 -2.41
N LEU A 310 1.30 16.28 -2.86
CA LEU A 310 0.85 15.73 -4.13
C LEU A 310 1.70 16.21 -5.31
N ASN A 311 2.32 17.40 -5.21
CA ASN A 311 3.18 17.92 -6.27
C ASN A 311 4.31 16.94 -6.61
N ALA A 312 4.87 16.22 -5.64
CA ALA A 312 5.92 15.22 -5.90
C ALA A 312 5.44 14.09 -6.83
N ILE A 313 4.15 13.77 -6.80
CA ILE A 313 3.56 12.70 -7.62
C ILE A 313 3.11 13.22 -8.99
N PHE A 314 2.52 14.41 -9.05
CA PHE A 314 1.94 14.97 -10.28
C PHE A 314 2.94 15.74 -11.15
N LEU A 315 4.05 16.24 -10.59
CA LEU A 315 5.00 17.09 -11.30
C LEU A 315 5.53 16.41 -12.57
N GLY A 316 5.41 17.11 -13.70
CA GLY A 316 5.87 16.63 -15.01
C GLY A 316 4.99 15.56 -15.65
N LYS A 317 3.87 15.16 -15.03
CA LYS A 317 2.97 14.11 -15.53
C LYS A 317 1.70 14.72 -16.12
N SER A 318 1.26 14.19 -17.26
CA SER A 318 0.06 14.67 -17.94
C SER A 318 -0.58 13.63 -18.85
N GLY A 319 -1.84 13.85 -19.22
CA GLY A 319 -2.55 12.98 -20.14
C GLY A 319 -3.00 11.67 -19.50
N ALA A 320 -3.20 10.64 -20.32
CA ALA A 320 -3.71 9.34 -19.93
C ALA A 320 -2.87 8.25 -20.59
N ARG A 321 -2.70 7.11 -19.91
CA ARG A 321 -2.00 5.95 -20.46
C ARG A 321 -2.93 4.75 -20.42
N PHE A 322 -3.03 4.03 -21.53
CA PHE A 322 -3.83 2.81 -21.59
C PHE A 322 -3.17 1.72 -20.74
N PRO A 323 -3.85 1.19 -19.71
CA PRO A 323 -3.32 0.09 -18.91
C PRO A 323 -3.26 -1.17 -19.76
N GLN A 324 -2.26 -2.00 -19.50
CA GLN A 324 -2.09 -3.26 -20.21
C GLN A 324 -2.23 -4.40 -19.22
N LYS A 325 -2.81 -5.52 -19.66
CA LYS A 325 -2.85 -6.74 -18.85
C LYS A 325 -1.42 -7.20 -18.57
N VAL A 326 -1.21 -7.77 -17.40
CA VAL A 326 0.05 -8.41 -17.03
C VAL A 326 0.34 -9.53 -18.01
N ALA A 327 1.49 -9.44 -18.68
CA ALA A 327 1.89 -10.42 -19.68
C ALA A 327 2.65 -11.57 -18.99
N MET A 328 1.99 -12.71 -18.80
CA MET A 328 2.63 -13.91 -18.23
C MET A 328 3.86 -14.36 -19.03
N ALA A 329 3.91 -14.08 -20.33
CA ALA A 329 5.05 -14.39 -21.19
C ALA A 329 6.34 -13.64 -20.82
N GLY A 330 6.25 -12.58 -19.99
CA GLY A 330 7.41 -11.87 -19.46
C GLY A 330 8.08 -12.56 -18.28
N TYR A 331 7.48 -13.63 -17.74
CA TYR A 331 8.00 -14.38 -16.60
C TYR A 331 8.59 -15.72 -17.05
N THR A 332 9.75 -16.05 -16.52
CA THR A 332 10.39 -17.36 -16.65
C THR A 332 9.60 -18.43 -15.90
N LEU A 333 9.82 -19.70 -16.26
CA LEU A 333 9.18 -20.83 -15.56
C LEU A 333 9.53 -20.83 -14.05
N GLU A 334 10.78 -20.49 -13.70
CA GLU A 334 11.24 -20.43 -12.31
C GLU A 334 10.54 -19.32 -11.52
N GLU A 335 10.39 -18.13 -12.10
CA GLU A 335 9.62 -17.04 -11.50
C GLU A 335 8.17 -17.44 -11.31
N MET A 336 7.57 -18.08 -12.31
CA MET A 336 6.20 -18.59 -12.24
C MET A 336 6.00 -19.63 -11.13
N GLU A 337 6.92 -20.59 -10.99
CA GLU A 337 6.92 -21.56 -9.91
C GLU A 337 7.15 -20.92 -8.54
N LYS A 338 8.01 -19.89 -8.46
CA LYS A 338 8.21 -19.09 -7.24
C LYS A 338 6.91 -18.39 -6.84
N ILE A 339 6.25 -17.72 -7.77
CA ILE A 339 4.99 -17.00 -7.54
C ILE A 339 3.90 -17.96 -7.04
N GLU A 340 3.74 -19.12 -7.68
CA GLU A 340 2.77 -20.10 -7.23
C GLU A 340 3.10 -20.69 -5.86
N ARG A 341 4.39 -20.88 -5.53
CA ARG A 341 4.81 -21.28 -4.17
C ARG A 341 4.45 -20.22 -3.12
N ILE A 342 4.69 -18.94 -3.41
CA ILE A 342 4.33 -17.83 -2.51
C ILE A 342 2.80 -17.81 -2.31
N ARG A 343 2.03 -17.85 -3.39
CA ARG A 343 0.55 -17.90 -3.37
C ARG A 343 0.02 -19.11 -2.60
N ALA A 344 0.57 -20.29 -2.84
CA ALA A 344 0.18 -21.51 -2.14
C ALA A 344 0.49 -21.44 -0.64
N GLY A 345 1.66 -20.91 -0.26
CA GLY A 345 2.02 -20.66 1.12
C GLY A 345 1.01 -19.74 1.81
N GLU A 346 0.64 -18.63 1.17
CA GLU A 346 -0.36 -17.69 1.70
C GLU A 346 -1.76 -18.28 1.84
N ARG A 347 -2.24 -19.00 0.81
CA ARG A 347 -3.54 -19.70 0.87
C ARG A 347 -3.59 -20.68 2.03
N ASN A 348 -2.52 -21.46 2.23
CA ASN A 348 -2.43 -22.40 3.34
C ASN A 348 -2.44 -21.69 4.70
N ARG A 349 -1.74 -20.56 4.85
CA ARG A 349 -1.76 -19.75 6.08
C ARG A 349 -3.16 -19.21 6.39
N ASN A 350 -3.87 -18.69 5.38
CA ASN A 350 -5.25 -18.23 5.53
C ASN A 350 -6.19 -19.37 5.97
N LEU A 351 -6.05 -20.56 5.37
CA LEU A 351 -6.84 -21.74 5.72
C LEU A 351 -6.53 -22.27 7.14
N MET A 352 -5.26 -22.23 7.56
CA MET A 352 -4.86 -22.60 8.93
C MET A 352 -5.45 -21.62 9.95
N ARG A 353 -5.42 -20.31 9.67
CA ARG A 353 -6.11 -19.30 10.50
C ARG A 353 -7.60 -19.58 10.63
N GLU A 354 -8.30 -19.89 9.53
CA GLU A 354 -9.73 -20.23 9.59
C GLU A 354 -10.01 -21.49 10.42
N LYS A 355 -9.14 -22.51 10.36
CA LYS A 355 -9.27 -23.74 11.16
C LYS A 355 -9.05 -23.48 12.65
N MET A 356 -8.01 -22.72 13.01
CA MET A 356 -7.73 -22.36 14.40
C MET A 356 -8.84 -21.51 15.03
N LYS A 357 -9.55 -20.71 14.23
CA LYS A 357 -10.72 -19.92 14.67
C LYS A 357 -11.98 -20.75 14.93
N ARG A 358 -12.07 -21.99 14.42
CA ARG A 358 -13.24 -22.88 14.57
C ARG A 358 -13.04 -23.97 15.63
N ALA A 359 -11.85 -24.09 16.20
CA ALA A 359 -11.51 -25.00 17.30
C ALA A 359 -11.65 -24.25 18.63
#